data_AF-A0A7W2M2R2-F1
#
_entry.id   AF-A0A7W2M2R2-F1
#
_cell.length_a   1.000
_cell.length_b   1.000
_cell.length_c   1.000
_cell.angle_alpha   90.00
_cell.angle_beta   90.00
_cell.angle_gamma   90.00
#
_symmetry.space_group_name_H-M   'P 1'
#
loop_
_entity.id
_entity.type
_entity.pdbx_description
1 polymer ?
#
loop_
_entity_poly.entity_id
_entity_poly.type
_entity_poly.pdbx_seq_one_letter_code
_entity_poly.pdbx_strand_id
1 'polypeptide(L)'
;MKETMNFKAFNFSPIIWWKILDKSIYLCNAFGKEIKPNFSFIEWLNSEVIQNESIDLINNEINFTTDKRYYNVRKNEYFFRVKGINTYGCEVSEVTEYDLFIKHKIDKNRPLTYTFRIFDLNHLALMHLYKWLVFNSNYEWVRWEMYFQFIISKLKTTERKLFIYMWYITLNEINIQDHFFKDVAQYKVFKVKYEELSKQAKYINDKIDKLRKKTNKQ
;
A
#
# COMPACT_ATOMS: atom_id res chain seq x y z
N MET A 1 -5.78 28.05 10.46
CA MET A 1 -4.49 28.24 9.75
C MET A 1 -4.71 27.91 8.30
N LYS A 2 -4.33 28.79 7.36
CA LYS A 2 -4.30 28.41 5.93
C LYS A 2 -3.19 27.38 5.76
N GLU A 3 -3.52 26.20 5.23
CA GLU A 3 -2.51 25.21 4.83
C GLU A 3 -1.66 25.83 3.71
N THR A 4 -0.43 26.21 4.04
CA THR A 4 0.53 26.71 3.05
C THR A 4 1.08 25.55 2.24
N MET A 5 0.92 25.60 0.92
CA MET A 5 1.39 24.56 0.00
C MET A 5 2.92 24.51 -0.05
N ASN A 6 3.49 23.31 -0.03
CA ASN A 6 4.91 23.10 -0.28
C ASN A 6 5.18 23.10 -1.79
N PHE A 7 5.54 24.25 -2.34
CA PHE A 7 5.82 24.41 -3.77
C PHE A 7 6.96 23.53 -4.29
N LYS A 8 7.94 23.16 -3.45
CA LYS A 8 9.03 22.26 -3.86
C LYS A 8 8.52 20.83 -4.08
N ALA A 9 7.72 20.32 -3.13
CA ALA A 9 7.07 19.02 -3.28
C ALA A 9 6.01 19.03 -4.40
N PHE A 10 5.29 20.14 -4.57
CA PHE A 10 4.32 20.30 -5.66
C PHE A 10 4.97 20.28 -7.04
N ASN A 11 6.06 21.05 -7.21
CA ASN A 11 6.82 21.13 -8.45
C ASN A 11 7.59 19.84 -8.76
N PHE A 12 7.76 18.96 -7.77
CA PHE A 12 8.21 17.60 -8.02
C PHE A 12 7.07 16.80 -8.65
N SER A 13 7.11 16.75 -9.99
CA SER A 13 6.04 16.21 -10.83
C SER A 13 5.56 14.83 -10.35
N PRO A 14 4.23 14.57 -10.34
CA PRO A 14 3.67 13.22 -10.17
C PRO A 14 4.35 12.16 -11.03
N ILE A 15 4.85 12.53 -12.22
CA ILE A 15 5.60 11.62 -13.11
C ILE A 15 6.88 11.11 -12.44
N ILE A 16 7.57 11.94 -11.67
CA ILE A 16 8.80 11.53 -10.99
C ILE A 16 8.47 10.55 -9.86
N TRP A 17 7.37 10.77 -9.15
CA TRP A 17 6.84 9.84 -8.15
C TRP A 17 6.55 8.45 -8.72
N TRP A 18 5.88 8.42 -9.88
CA TRP A 18 5.61 7.18 -10.60
C TRP A 18 6.90 6.47 -11.01
N LYS A 19 7.86 7.21 -11.56
CA LYS A 19 9.17 6.64 -11.95
C LYS A 19 9.94 6.05 -10.78
N ILE A 20 9.90 6.70 -9.60
CA ILE A 20 10.53 6.16 -8.38
C ILE A 20 9.85 4.84 -8.00
N LEU A 21 8.52 4.80 -7.99
CA LEU A 21 7.78 3.59 -7.66
C LEU A 21 8.06 2.45 -8.66
N ASP A 22 8.06 2.74 -9.97
CA ASP A 22 8.37 1.77 -11.02
C ASP A 22 9.77 1.18 -10.83
N LYS A 23 10.78 2.02 -10.58
CA LYS A 23 12.15 1.59 -10.30
C LYS A 23 12.18 0.63 -9.10
N SER A 24 11.48 0.97 -8.01
CA SER A 24 11.37 0.11 -6.83
C SER A 24 10.73 -1.24 -7.17
N ILE A 25 9.65 -1.23 -7.96
CA ILE A 25 8.95 -2.44 -8.41
C ILE A 25 9.87 -3.34 -9.25
N TYR A 26 10.59 -2.78 -10.22
CA TYR A 26 11.52 -3.54 -11.05
C TYR A 26 12.65 -4.18 -10.23
N LEU A 27 13.20 -3.45 -9.25
CA LEU A 27 14.24 -3.98 -8.38
C LEU A 27 13.69 -5.13 -7.50
N CYS A 28 12.50 -4.96 -6.93
CA CYS A 28 11.81 -6.01 -6.18
C CYS A 28 11.47 -7.22 -7.04
N ASN A 29 11.17 -7.03 -8.33
CA ASN A 29 10.95 -8.13 -9.26
C ASN A 29 12.23 -8.93 -9.52
N ALA A 30 13.36 -8.26 -9.73
CA ALA A 30 14.66 -8.93 -9.89
C ALA A 30 15.03 -9.72 -8.62
N PHE A 31 14.92 -9.10 -7.45
CA PHE A 31 15.18 -9.79 -6.17
C PHE A 31 14.17 -10.89 -5.87
N GLY A 32 12.91 -10.72 -6.25
CA GLY A 32 11.88 -11.75 -6.15
C GLY A 32 12.26 -13.00 -6.94
N LYS A 33 12.74 -12.83 -8.17
CA LYS A 33 13.22 -13.93 -9.02
C LYS A 33 14.48 -14.60 -8.46
N GLU A 34 15.43 -13.83 -7.90
CA GLU A 34 16.60 -14.42 -7.22
C GLU A 34 16.19 -15.25 -5.99
N ILE A 35 15.19 -14.79 -5.22
CA ILE A 35 14.71 -15.46 -4.01
C ILE A 35 13.85 -16.69 -4.33
N LYS A 36 13.00 -16.59 -5.36
CA LYS A 36 12.06 -17.63 -5.81
C LYS A 36 11.99 -17.56 -7.33
N PRO A 37 12.69 -18.46 -8.06
CA PRO A 37 12.84 -18.38 -9.53
C PRO A 37 11.54 -18.24 -10.33
N ASN A 38 10.46 -18.87 -9.84
CA ASN A 38 9.14 -18.84 -10.50
C ASN A 38 8.21 -17.74 -9.97
N PHE A 39 8.73 -16.75 -9.24
CA PHE A 39 7.95 -15.63 -8.70
C PHE A 39 8.21 -14.35 -9.49
N SER A 40 7.15 -13.69 -9.92
CA SER A 40 7.18 -12.38 -10.55
C SER A 40 6.48 -11.39 -9.62
N PHE A 41 7.23 -10.46 -9.04
CA PHE A 41 6.68 -9.43 -8.16
C PHE A 41 5.74 -8.49 -8.91
N ILE A 42 6.05 -8.20 -10.18
CA ILE A 42 5.21 -7.35 -11.03
C ILE A 42 3.88 -8.02 -11.33
N GLU A 43 3.89 -9.29 -11.74
CA GLU A 43 2.65 -10.03 -11.99
C GLU A 43 1.83 -10.13 -10.72
N TRP A 44 2.46 -10.51 -9.61
CA TRP A 44 1.81 -10.56 -8.30
C TRP A 44 1.17 -9.22 -7.92
N LEU A 45 1.88 -8.10 -8.04
CA LEU A 45 1.35 -6.78 -7.71
C LEU A 45 0.12 -6.44 -8.56
N ASN A 46 0.14 -6.81 -9.85
CA ASN A 46 -0.89 -6.48 -10.83
C ASN A 46 -2.12 -7.40 -10.79
N SER A 47 -1.94 -8.68 -10.46
CA SER A 47 -3.00 -9.69 -10.52
C SER A 47 -3.61 -10.01 -9.17
N GLU A 48 -2.87 -9.83 -8.08
CA GLU A 48 -3.31 -10.29 -6.77
C GLU A 48 -4.40 -9.39 -6.18
N VAL A 49 -5.34 -10.03 -5.48
CA VAL A 49 -6.45 -9.38 -4.81
C VAL A 49 -6.51 -9.78 -3.34
N ILE A 50 -6.96 -8.85 -2.51
CA ILE A 50 -7.27 -9.07 -1.11
C ILE A 50 -8.78 -9.13 -0.97
N GLN A 51 -9.29 -10.16 -0.29
CA GLN A 51 -10.69 -10.24 0.12
C GLN A 51 -10.85 -9.75 1.57
N ASN A 52 -11.90 -8.99 1.83
CA ASN A 52 -12.24 -8.50 3.17
C ASN A 52 -13.76 -8.49 3.35
N GLU A 53 -14.22 -8.82 4.54
CA GLU A 53 -15.65 -8.83 4.89
C GLU A 53 -16.21 -7.41 5.14
N SER A 54 -15.33 -6.41 5.18
CA SER A 54 -15.70 -5.00 5.33
C SER A 54 -15.07 -4.16 4.23
N ILE A 55 -15.83 -3.16 3.76
CA ILE A 55 -15.32 -2.10 2.89
C ILE A 55 -14.29 -1.24 3.62
N ASP A 56 -14.46 -1.07 4.94
CA ASP A 56 -13.57 -0.29 5.79
C ASP A 56 -12.27 -1.07 6.04
N LEU A 57 -11.16 -0.43 5.73
CA LEU A 57 -9.81 -0.96 5.92
C LEU A 57 -9.36 -0.69 7.36
N ILE A 58 -10.04 -1.32 8.31
CA ILE A 58 -9.67 -1.20 9.73
C ILE A 58 -8.48 -2.11 10.00
N ASN A 59 -7.34 -1.51 10.33
CA ASN A 59 -6.25 -2.24 10.97
C ASN A 59 -6.35 -2.09 12.49
N ASN A 60 -6.63 -3.20 13.19
CA ASN A 60 -6.68 -3.26 14.66
C ASN A 60 -5.30 -3.01 15.31
N GLU A 61 -4.20 -3.13 14.56
CA GLU A 61 -2.84 -2.88 15.03
C GLU A 61 -2.45 -1.39 15.00
N ILE A 62 -3.18 -0.56 14.26
CA ILE A 62 -2.95 0.88 14.31
C ILE A 62 -3.80 1.45 15.44
N ASN A 63 -3.15 1.83 16.53
CA ASN A 63 -3.76 2.37 17.73
C ASN A 63 -4.27 3.82 17.48
N PHE A 64 -5.24 3.97 16.59
CA PHE A 64 -5.97 5.21 16.30
C PHE A 64 -6.97 5.56 17.42
N THR A 65 -6.79 5.02 18.62
CA THR A 65 -7.83 4.90 19.66
C THR A 65 -8.11 6.17 20.45
N THR A 66 -7.29 7.23 20.34
CA THR A 66 -7.40 8.37 21.26
C THR A 66 -7.87 9.68 20.63
N ASP A 67 -8.10 9.75 19.31
CA ASP A 67 -8.39 11.05 18.69
C ASP A 67 -9.52 10.95 17.65
N LYS A 68 -10.65 11.58 18.02
CA LYS A 68 -11.89 11.63 17.23
C LYS A 68 -11.69 12.22 15.83
N ARG A 69 -10.57 12.93 15.58
CA ARG A 69 -10.20 13.46 14.25
C ARG A 69 -9.92 12.37 13.21
N TYR A 70 -9.71 11.10 13.63
CA TYR A 70 -9.35 9.99 12.74
C TYR A 70 -10.52 9.09 12.31
N TYR A 71 -11.74 9.31 12.82
CA TYR A 71 -12.88 8.42 12.53
C TYR A 71 -13.22 8.37 11.02
N ASN A 72 -13.20 9.52 10.35
CA ASN A 72 -13.48 9.62 8.91
C ASN A 72 -12.34 9.11 8.03
N VAL A 73 -11.13 8.93 8.57
CA VAL A 73 -9.96 8.48 7.80
C VAL A 73 -10.02 6.98 7.50
N ARG A 74 -10.76 6.22 8.33
CA ARG A 74 -10.96 4.78 8.19
C ARG A 74 -11.95 4.38 7.09
N LYS A 75 -12.84 5.31 6.71
CA LYS A 75 -13.83 5.09 5.64
C LYS A 75 -13.11 4.93 4.33
N ASN A 76 -13.10 3.72 3.79
CA ASN A 76 -12.52 3.47 2.49
C ASN A 76 -13.62 3.45 1.44
N GLU A 77 -13.46 4.28 0.41
CA GLU A 77 -14.47 4.44 -0.65
C GLU A 77 -14.14 3.60 -1.89
N TYR A 78 -12.98 2.93 -1.89
CA TYR A 78 -12.51 2.16 -3.02
C TYR A 78 -12.57 0.65 -2.73
N PHE A 79 -13.28 -0.09 -3.55
CA PHE A 79 -13.13 -1.54 -3.72
C PHE A 79 -13.21 -1.87 -5.22
N PHE A 80 -12.60 -2.99 -5.63
CA PHE A 80 -12.60 -3.41 -7.03
C PHE A 80 -13.93 -4.07 -7.41
N ARG A 81 -14.38 -4.99 -6.56
CA ARG A 81 -15.63 -5.74 -6.72
C ARG A 81 -16.22 -6.10 -5.36
N VAL A 82 -17.53 -6.24 -5.31
CA VAL A 82 -18.25 -6.83 -4.20
C VAL A 82 -18.82 -8.17 -4.62
N LYS A 83 -18.75 -9.15 -3.73
CA LYS A 83 -19.25 -10.51 -3.90
C LYS A 83 -20.37 -10.78 -2.90
N GLY A 84 -21.33 -11.58 -3.32
CA GLY A 84 -22.37 -12.09 -2.45
C GLY A 84 -22.88 -13.44 -2.94
N ILE A 85 -23.64 -14.12 -2.09
CA ILE A 85 -24.31 -15.37 -2.44
C ILE A 85 -25.76 -15.04 -2.78
N ASN A 86 -26.21 -15.48 -3.95
CA ASN A 86 -27.61 -15.29 -4.35
C ASN A 86 -28.57 -16.25 -3.62
N THR A 87 -29.86 -16.03 -3.77
CA THR A 87 -30.91 -16.90 -3.17
C THR A 87 -30.83 -18.37 -3.61
N TYR A 88 -30.09 -18.68 -4.67
CA TYR A 88 -29.89 -20.04 -5.19
C TYR A 88 -28.59 -20.69 -4.67
N GLY A 89 -27.81 -19.98 -3.85
CA GLY A 89 -26.56 -20.47 -3.28
C GLY A 89 -25.32 -20.27 -4.16
N CYS A 90 -25.41 -19.54 -5.27
CA CYS A 90 -24.27 -19.26 -6.15
C CYS A 90 -23.54 -17.96 -5.73
N GLU A 91 -22.21 -17.99 -5.72
CA GLU A 91 -21.39 -16.78 -5.57
C GLU A 91 -21.39 -15.97 -6.87
N VAL A 92 -21.67 -14.68 -6.77
CA VAL A 92 -21.68 -13.71 -7.87
C VAL A 92 -20.93 -12.45 -7.46
N SER A 93 -20.47 -11.66 -8.44
CA SER A 93 -19.70 -10.43 -8.17
C SER A 93 -20.09 -9.28 -9.08
N GLU A 94 -20.11 -8.06 -8.57
CA GLU A 94 -20.36 -6.84 -9.31
C GLU A 94 -19.41 -5.71 -8.87
N VAL A 95 -19.40 -4.61 -9.63
CA VAL A 95 -18.58 -3.43 -9.31
C VAL A 95 -19.22 -2.58 -8.20
N THR A 96 -20.55 -2.65 -8.03
CA THR A 96 -21.28 -1.93 -6.99
C THR A 96 -22.20 -2.87 -6.22
N GLU A 97 -22.46 -2.54 -4.94
CA GLU A 97 -23.48 -3.26 -4.16
C GLU A 97 -24.86 -3.14 -4.78
N TYR A 98 -25.20 -1.97 -5.32
CA TYR A 98 -26.48 -1.73 -5.99
C TYR A 98 -26.71 -2.70 -7.15
N ASP A 99 -25.73 -2.84 -8.04
CA ASP A 99 -25.78 -3.80 -9.14
C ASP A 99 -25.89 -5.23 -8.63
N LEU A 100 -25.14 -5.56 -7.57
CA LEU A 100 -25.16 -6.88 -6.95
C LEU A 100 -26.58 -7.25 -6.52
N PHE A 101 -27.25 -6.35 -5.78
CA PHE A 101 -28.60 -6.59 -5.27
C PHE A 101 -29.67 -6.64 -6.36
N ILE A 102 -29.57 -5.81 -7.39
CA ILE A 102 -30.60 -5.72 -8.45
C ILE A 102 -30.49 -6.84 -9.47
N LYS A 103 -29.27 -7.16 -9.92
CA LYS A 103 -29.07 -8.13 -11.00
C LYS A 103 -29.17 -9.57 -10.50
N HIS A 104 -28.74 -9.84 -9.26
CA HIS A 104 -28.47 -11.21 -8.83
C HIS A 104 -29.34 -11.73 -7.69
N LYS A 105 -30.32 -10.96 -7.19
CA LYS A 105 -31.19 -11.39 -6.07
C LYS A 105 -30.39 -11.96 -4.90
N ILE A 106 -29.51 -11.14 -4.34
CA ILE A 106 -28.63 -11.52 -3.23
C ILE A 106 -29.43 -11.84 -1.96
N ASP A 107 -29.00 -12.88 -1.25
CA ASP A 107 -29.47 -13.17 0.10
C ASP A 107 -28.92 -12.10 1.06
N LYS A 108 -29.78 -11.17 1.48
CA LYS A 108 -29.43 -10.05 2.37
C LYS A 108 -28.98 -10.50 3.77
N ASN A 109 -29.22 -11.76 4.14
CA ASN A 109 -28.82 -12.29 5.44
C ASN A 109 -27.39 -12.85 5.45
N ARG A 110 -26.72 -12.90 4.29
CA ARG A 110 -25.33 -13.35 4.17
C ARG A 110 -24.39 -12.15 4.05
N PRO A 111 -23.23 -12.18 4.71
CA PRO A 111 -22.26 -11.09 4.60
C PRO A 111 -21.72 -10.96 3.18
N LEU A 112 -21.50 -9.73 2.75
CA LEU A 112 -20.81 -9.42 1.50
C LEU A 112 -19.30 -9.58 1.69
N THR A 113 -18.60 -9.86 0.60
CA THR A 113 -17.13 -9.86 0.56
C THR A 113 -16.64 -8.85 -0.45
N TYR A 114 -15.79 -7.93 0.00
CA TYR A 114 -15.18 -6.90 -0.84
C TYR A 114 -13.81 -7.38 -1.32
N THR A 115 -13.55 -7.17 -2.60
CA THR A 115 -12.29 -7.52 -3.25
C THR A 115 -11.54 -6.24 -3.58
N PHE A 116 -10.26 -6.18 -3.23
CA PHE A 116 -9.37 -5.04 -3.48
C PHE A 116 -8.19 -5.51 -4.32
N ARG A 117 -7.85 -4.79 -5.39
CA ARG A 117 -6.62 -5.06 -6.15
C ARG A 117 -5.44 -4.46 -5.41
N ILE A 118 -4.38 -5.23 -5.21
CA ILE A 118 -3.16 -4.73 -4.54
C ILE A 118 -2.57 -3.57 -5.33
N PHE A 119 -2.56 -3.67 -6.67
CA PHE A 119 -2.15 -2.60 -7.57
C PHE A 119 -2.85 -1.26 -7.25
N ASP A 120 -4.18 -1.25 -7.18
CA ASP A 120 -4.96 -0.02 -6.95
C ASP A 120 -4.70 0.55 -5.55
N LEU A 121 -4.66 -0.29 -4.53
CA LEU A 121 -4.35 0.14 -3.16
C LEU A 121 -2.94 0.73 -3.05
N ASN A 122 -1.96 0.16 -3.77
CA ASN A 122 -0.60 0.68 -3.84
C ASN A 122 -0.54 2.06 -4.52
N HIS A 123 -1.32 2.26 -5.59
CA HIS A 123 -1.45 3.55 -6.26
C HIS A 123 -2.09 4.60 -5.33
N LEU A 124 -3.16 4.22 -4.62
CA LEU A 124 -3.81 5.09 -3.64
C LEU A 124 -2.85 5.49 -2.52
N ALA A 125 -2.06 4.54 -2.01
CA ALA A 125 -1.02 4.83 -1.03
C ALA A 125 -0.03 5.88 -1.57
N LEU A 126 0.52 5.71 -2.79
CA LEU A 126 1.43 6.69 -3.38
C LEU A 126 0.79 8.08 -3.50
N MET A 127 -0.45 8.16 -3.96
CA MET A 127 -1.18 9.42 -4.10
C MET A 127 -1.34 10.14 -2.76
N HIS A 128 -1.67 9.40 -1.69
CA HIS A 128 -1.78 9.96 -0.34
C HIS A 128 -0.42 10.39 0.21
N LEU A 129 0.66 9.64 -0.02
CA LEU A 129 2.01 10.08 0.37
C LEU A 129 2.42 11.37 -0.33
N TYR A 130 2.15 11.48 -1.64
CA TYR A 130 2.41 12.71 -2.40
C TYR A 130 1.65 13.91 -1.84
N LYS A 131 0.33 13.77 -1.64
CA LYS A 131 -0.50 14.83 -1.07
C LYS A 131 -0.03 15.20 0.34
N TRP A 132 0.39 14.23 1.14
CA TRP A 132 0.97 14.50 2.45
C TRP A 132 2.23 15.36 2.34
N LEU A 133 3.14 15.08 1.41
CA LEU A 133 4.35 15.89 1.22
C LEU A 133 4.03 17.32 0.76
N VAL A 134 3.04 17.49 -0.11
CA VAL A 134 2.61 18.80 -0.64
C VAL A 134 1.89 19.65 0.42
N PHE A 135 0.98 19.05 1.18
CA PHE A 135 0.07 19.79 2.06
C PHE A 135 0.43 19.68 3.55
N ASN A 136 1.32 18.77 3.92
CA ASN A 136 1.60 18.37 5.32
C ASN A 136 0.31 18.01 6.08
N SER A 137 -0.61 17.32 5.39
CA SER A 137 -1.93 16.97 5.93
C SER A 137 -1.89 15.62 6.65
N ASN A 138 -2.13 15.64 7.96
CA ASN A 138 -2.17 14.44 8.77
C ASN A 138 -3.19 13.39 8.26
N TYR A 139 -4.29 13.84 7.63
CA TYR A 139 -5.25 12.97 6.96
C TYR A 139 -4.56 12.10 5.90
N GLU A 140 -3.77 12.73 5.03
CA GLU A 140 -3.09 12.08 3.90
C GLU A 140 -2.01 11.09 4.39
N TRP A 141 -1.27 11.44 5.45
CA TRP A 141 -0.31 10.52 6.07
C TRP A 141 -0.98 9.25 6.61
N VAL A 142 -2.07 9.43 7.35
CA VAL A 142 -2.81 8.31 7.94
C VAL A 142 -3.44 7.43 6.85
N ARG A 143 -3.90 8.01 5.74
CA ARG A 143 -4.42 7.23 4.59
C ARG A 143 -3.34 6.40 3.93
N TRP A 144 -2.15 6.97 3.70
CA TRP A 144 -1.01 6.21 3.20
C TRP A 144 -0.71 5.01 4.11
N GLU A 145 -0.61 5.25 5.42
CA GLU A 145 -0.30 4.19 6.39
C GLU A 145 -1.39 3.12 6.46
N MET A 146 -2.66 3.52 6.40
CA MET A 146 -3.81 2.60 6.37
C MET A 146 -3.72 1.63 5.20
N TYR A 147 -3.51 2.13 3.97
CA TYR A 147 -3.39 1.28 2.78
C TYR A 147 -2.16 0.38 2.84
N PHE A 148 -1.01 0.94 3.22
CA PHE A 148 0.24 0.20 3.35
C PHE A 148 0.11 -0.96 4.34
N GLN A 149 -0.42 -0.69 5.54
CA GLN A 149 -0.57 -1.71 6.57
C GLN A 149 -1.66 -2.73 6.24
N PHE A 150 -2.78 -2.29 5.65
CA PHE A 150 -3.83 -3.20 5.20
C PHE A 150 -3.28 -4.24 4.22
N ILE A 151 -2.52 -3.80 3.19
CA ILE A 151 -1.86 -4.72 2.26
C ILE A 151 -0.99 -5.69 3.04
N ILE A 152 -0.03 -5.17 3.81
CA ILE A 152 0.98 -5.97 4.55
C ILE A 152 0.36 -7.02 5.47
N SER A 153 -0.71 -6.67 6.18
CA SER A 153 -1.42 -7.57 7.09
C SER A 153 -2.01 -8.81 6.40
N LYS A 154 -2.22 -8.73 5.09
CA LYS A 154 -2.83 -9.79 4.27
C LYS A 154 -1.79 -10.58 3.47
N LEU A 155 -0.51 -10.21 3.53
CA LEU A 155 0.55 -10.82 2.72
C LEU A 155 1.28 -11.96 3.45
N LYS A 156 1.62 -12.99 2.67
CA LYS A 156 2.56 -14.05 3.07
C LYS A 156 3.98 -13.50 3.20
N THR A 157 4.86 -14.25 3.89
CA THR A 157 6.17 -13.74 4.31
C THR A 157 7.05 -13.19 3.19
N THR A 158 7.06 -13.77 1.99
CA THR A 158 7.98 -13.34 0.92
C THR A 158 7.46 -12.07 0.23
N GLU A 159 6.19 -12.11 -0.17
CA GLU A 159 5.43 -11.03 -0.78
C GLU A 159 5.41 -9.81 0.15
N ARG A 160 5.12 -10.03 1.44
CA ARG A 160 5.18 -9.01 2.49
C ARG A 160 6.53 -8.31 2.52
N LYS A 161 7.62 -9.08 2.52
CA LYS A 161 8.97 -8.52 2.64
C LYS A 161 9.41 -7.79 1.39
N LEU A 162 9.07 -8.29 0.20
CA LEU A 162 9.33 -7.60 -1.06
C LEU A 162 8.50 -6.30 -1.17
N PHE A 163 7.25 -6.31 -0.72
CA PHE A 163 6.40 -5.12 -0.70
C PHE A 163 6.93 -4.04 0.27
N ILE A 164 7.35 -4.44 1.47
CA ILE A 164 8.03 -3.54 2.42
C ILE A 164 9.32 -2.99 1.82
N TYR A 165 10.10 -3.84 1.16
CA TYR A 165 11.36 -3.44 0.53
C TYR A 165 11.15 -2.44 -0.62
N MET A 166 10.13 -2.64 -1.45
CA MET A 166 9.73 -1.71 -2.49
C MET A 166 9.46 -0.32 -1.90
N TRP A 167 8.63 -0.26 -0.84
CA TRP A 167 8.36 1.00 -0.16
C TRP A 167 9.58 1.60 0.51
N TYR A 168 10.47 0.79 1.09
CA TYR A 168 11.75 1.27 1.61
C TYR A 168 12.60 1.96 0.52
N ILE A 169 12.75 1.36 -0.66
CA ILE A 169 13.48 1.97 -1.78
C ILE A 169 12.80 3.29 -2.19
N THR A 170 11.47 3.26 -2.35
CA THR A 170 10.68 4.45 -2.68
C THR A 170 10.92 5.57 -1.67
N LEU A 171 10.84 5.29 -0.37
CA LEU A 171 11.08 6.29 0.67
C LEU A 171 12.55 6.74 0.72
N ASN A 172 13.52 5.85 0.45
CA ASN A 172 14.93 6.22 0.42
C ASN A 172 15.21 7.28 -0.67
N GLU A 173 14.63 7.13 -1.87
CA GLU A 173 14.77 8.10 -2.96
C GLU A 173 14.17 9.48 -2.60
N ILE A 174 13.12 9.50 -1.76
CA ILE A 174 12.56 10.73 -1.19
C ILE A 174 13.52 11.32 -0.15
N ASN A 175 14.04 10.48 0.75
CA ASN A 175 14.91 10.90 1.84
C ASN A 175 16.20 11.54 1.34
N ILE A 176 16.76 11.06 0.22
CA ILE A 176 17.95 11.66 -0.41
C ILE A 176 17.67 13.10 -0.89
N GLN A 177 16.40 13.47 -1.07
CA GLN A 177 15.96 14.76 -1.57
C GLN A 177 15.36 15.59 -0.43
N ASP A 178 16.19 16.00 0.54
CA ASP A 178 15.85 16.70 1.80
C ASP A 178 14.92 17.94 1.66
N HIS A 179 14.73 18.43 0.44
CA HIS A 179 14.07 19.69 0.10
C HIS A 179 12.56 19.53 -0.04
N PHE A 180 12.05 18.29 0.03
CA PHE A 180 10.64 17.96 -0.10
C PHE A 180 9.84 18.09 1.19
N PHE A 181 10.50 18.25 2.32
CA PHE A 181 9.81 18.45 3.58
C PHE A 181 9.55 19.94 3.81
N LYS A 182 8.31 20.26 4.15
CA LYS A 182 7.86 21.61 4.46
C LYS A 182 8.54 22.16 5.71
N ASP A 183 8.74 21.31 6.71
CA ASP A 183 9.34 21.66 8.00
C ASP A 183 10.00 20.44 8.68
N VAL A 184 10.73 20.71 9.77
CA VAL A 184 11.45 19.71 10.57
C VAL A 184 10.48 18.69 11.21
N ALA A 185 9.25 19.10 11.54
CA ALA A 185 8.28 18.20 12.16
C ALA A 185 7.79 17.15 11.15
N GLN A 186 7.49 17.56 9.92
CA GLN A 186 7.13 16.66 8.83
C GLN A 186 8.28 15.67 8.54
N TYR A 187 9.52 16.16 8.48
CA TYR A 187 10.68 15.28 8.29
C TYR A 187 10.84 14.26 9.42
N LYS A 188 10.62 14.64 10.69
CA LYS A 188 10.68 13.70 11.82
C LYS A 188 9.66 12.58 11.70
N VAL A 189 8.43 12.88 11.30
CA VAL A 189 7.38 11.87 11.07
C VAL A 189 7.80 10.89 9.97
N PHE A 190 8.26 11.42 8.84
CA PHE A 190 8.79 10.62 7.74
C PHE A 190 9.96 9.72 8.19
N LYS A 191 10.93 10.30 8.89
CA LYS A 191 12.17 9.64 9.30
C LYS A 191 11.90 8.43 10.19
N VAL A 192 10.98 8.54 11.15
CA VAL A 192 10.60 7.42 12.03
C VAL A 192 10.13 6.23 11.19
N LYS A 193 9.24 6.49 10.22
CA LYS A 193 8.69 5.43 9.37
C LYS A 193 9.74 4.85 8.42
N TYR A 194 10.56 5.71 7.83
CA TYR A 194 11.68 5.30 6.99
C TYR A 194 12.65 4.37 7.74
N GLU A 195 13.03 4.72 8.98
CA GLU A 195 13.91 3.89 9.81
C GLU A 195 13.26 2.55 10.19
N GLU A 196 11.94 2.53 10.45
CA GLU A 196 11.18 1.30 10.68
C GLU A 196 11.26 0.37 9.46
N LEU A 197 10.99 0.90 8.26
CA LEU A 197 11.03 0.11 7.03
C LEU A 197 12.44 -0.32 6.67
N SER A 198 13.45 0.52 6.92
CA SER A 198 14.87 0.20 6.72
C SER A 198 15.30 -1.03 7.54
N LYS A 199 14.89 -1.11 8.81
CA LYS A 199 15.15 -2.29 9.66
C LYS A 199 14.50 -3.55 9.10
N GLN A 200 13.27 -3.46 8.61
CA GLN A 200 12.54 -4.59 8.02
C GLN A 200 13.14 -5.00 6.66
N ALA A 201 13.58 -4.03 5.87
CA ALA A 201 14.20 -4.21 4.56
C ALA A 201 15.54 -4.94 4.63
N LYS A 202 16.27 -4.82 5.75
CA LYS A 202 17.55 -5.50 5.96
C LYS A 202 17.47 -7.01 5.71
N TYR A 203 16.33 -7.65 6.01
CA TYR A 203 16.15 -9.07 5.72
C TYR A 203 16.32 -9.41 4.23
N ILE A 204 15.78 -8.58 3.33
CA ILE A 204 15.88 -8.82 1.88
C ILE A 204 17.33 -8.66 1.43
N ASN A 205 18.01 -7.59 1.87
CA ASN A 205 19.43 -7.39 1.59
C ASN A 205 20.28 -8.58 2.07
N ASP A 206 20.12 -9.00 3.32
CA ASP A 206 20.85 -10.14 3.90
C ASP A 206 20.59 -11.44 3.13
N LYS A 207 19.37 -11.64 2.63
CA LYS A 207 18.99 -12.84 1.86
C LYS A 207 19.64 -12.84 0.48
N ILE A 208 19.64 -11.70 -0.21
CA ILE A 208 20.31 -11.53 -1.52
C ILE A 208 21.82 -11.74 -1.38
N ASP A 209 22.45 -11.14 -0.36
CA ASP A 209 23.89 -11.32 -0.12
C ASP A 209 24.26 -12.78 0.13
N LYS A 210 23.43 -13.52 0.87
CA LYS A 210 23.62 -14.97 1.09
C LYS A 210 23.49 -15.77 -0.19
N LEU A 211 22.54 -15.43 -1.07
CA LEU A 211 22.36 -16.11 -2.36
C LEU A 211 23.58 -15.87 -3.26
N ARG A 212 24.02 -14.62 -3.41
CA ARG A 212 25.20 -14.25 -4.21
C ARG A 212 26.49 -14.92 -3.75
N LYS A 213 26.71 -15.00 -2.42
CA LYS A 213 27.86 -15.70 -1.84
C LYS A 213 27.86 -17.21 -2.12
N LYS A 214 26.69 -17.83 -2.33
CA LYS A 214 26.59 -19.25 -2.70
C LYS A 214 26.91 -19.46 -4.18
N THR A 215 26.43 -18.58 -5.04
CA THR A 215 26.70 -18.65 -6.49
C THR A 215 28.18 -18.45 -6.82
N ASN A 216 28.88 -17.54 -6.13
CA ASN A 216 30.31 -17.29 -6.35
C ASN A 216 31.26 -18.39 -5.81
N LYS A 217 30.72 -19.43 -5.16
CA LYS A 217 31.49 -20.59 -4.68
C LYS A 217 31.34 -21.83 -5.58
N GLN A 218 30.50 -21.74 -6.61
CA GLN A 218 30.35 -22.73 -7.66
C GLN A 218 31.17 -22.30 -8.87
#